data_AF-A0A838RG23-F1
#
_entry.id   AF-A0A838RG23-F1
#
_cell.length_a   1.000
_cell.length_b   1.000
_cell.length_c   1.000
_cell.angle_alpha   90.00
_cell.angle_beta   90.00
_cell.angle_gamma   90.00
#
_symmetry.space_group_name_H-M   'P 1'
#
loop_
_entity.id
_entity.type
_entity.pdbx_description
1 polymer ?
#
loop_
_entity_poly.entity_id
_entity_poly.type
_entity_poly.pdbx_seq_one_letter_code
_entity_poly.pdbx_strand_id
1 'polypeptide(L)' 'RATRDGQLVEQRLEALRLAAAEDRNIIPAMLDCARAYCTLYEIRHVLEEIYGSYREPVFF' A
#
# COMPACT_ATOMS: atom_id res chain seq x y z
N ARG A 1 17.49 7.23 0.83
CA ARG A 1 17.12 6.08 1.69
C ARG A 1 17.80 6.09 3.07
N ALA A 2 18.93 6.79 3.27
CA ALA A 2 19.74 6.73 4.51
C ALA A 2 19.12 7.33 5.79
N THR A 3 17.95 7.99 5.72
CA THR A 3 17.30 8.66 6.86
C THR A 3 15.89 8.14 7.18
N ARG A 4 15.40 7.11 6.47
CA ARG A 4 14.08 6.55 6.72
C ARG A 4 14.18 5.42 7.75
N ASP A 5 13.23 5.38 8.66
CA ASP A 5 13.03 4.24 9.55
C ASP A 5 12.42 3.08 8.76
N GLY A 6 13.24 2.07 8.44
CA GLY A 6 12.82 0.90 7.68
C GLY A 6 11.76 0.07 8.40
N GLN A 7 11.88 -0.07 9.72
CA GLN A 7 10.96 -0.86 10.52
C GLN A 7 9.59 -0.18 10.60
N LEU A 8 9.57 1.14 10.78
CA LEU A 8 8.32 1.90 10.74
C LEU A 8 7.62 1.77 9.39
N VAL A 9 8.36 1.83 8.28
CA VAL A 9 7.79 1.65 6.94
C VAL A 9 7.16 0.27 6.78
N GLU A 10 7.86 -0.79 7.16
CA GLU A 10 7.33 -2.16 7.11
C GLU A 10 6.04 -2.31 7.93
N GLN A 11 6.01 -1.74 9.13
CA GLN A 11 4.81 -1.75 9.99
C GLN A 11 3.62 -1.01 9.36
N ARG A 12 3.85 0.15 8.71
CA ARG A 12 2.77 0.91 8.07
C ARG A 12 2.25 0.21 6.82
N LEU A 13 3.14 -0.37 6.02
CA LEU A 13 2.76 -1.15 4.84
C LEU A 13 1.94 -2.39 5.22
N GLU A 14 2.30 -3.08 6.31
CA GLU A 14 1.51 -4.22 6.80
C GLU A 14 0.13 -3.79 7.31
N ALA A 15 0.04 -2.66 8.02
CA ALA A 15 -1.25 -2.11 8.45
C ALA A 15 -2.15 -1.75 7.25
N LEU A 16 -1.56 -1.23 6.17
CA LEU A 16 -2.28 -0.96 4.92
C LEU A 16 -2.75 -2.25 4.26
N ARG A 17 -1.89 -3.28 4.19
CA ARG A 17 -2.22 -4.60 3.64
C ARG A 17 -3.41 -5.23 4.39
N LEU A 18 -3.39 -5.19 5.72
CA LEU A 18 -4.49 -5.70 6.55
C LEU A 18 -5.78 -4.92 6.35
N ALA A 19 -5.73 -3.58 6.32
CA ALA A 19 -6.91 -2.76 6.06
C ALA A 19 -7.54 -3.08 4.69
N ALA A 20 -6.72 -3.30 3.66
CA ALA A 20 -7.18 -3.69 2.34
C ALA A 20 -7.75 -5.12 2.30
N ALA A 21 -7.09 -6.08 2.96
CA ALA A 21 -7.53 -7.47 3.02
C ALA A 21 -8.82 -7.68 3.83
N GLU A 22 -9.05 -6.84 4.84
CA GLU A 22 -10.26 -6.85 5.67
C GLU A 22 -11.41 -6.02 5.10
N ASP A 23 -11.25 -5.45 3.90
CA ASP A 23 -12.21 -4.56 3.24
C ASP A 23 -12.63 -3.35 4.13
N ARG A 24 -11.69 -2.85 4.94
CA ARG A 24 -11.88 -1.65 5.75
C ARG A 24 -11.43 -0.41 4.99
N ASN A 25 -11.83 0.77 5.47
CA ASN A 25 -11.35 2.03 4.91
C ASN A 25 -9.82 2.12 4.99
N ILE A 26 -9.16 2.10 3.83
CA ILE A 26 -7.70 2.12 3.69
C ILE A 26 -7.07 3.51 3.84
N ILE A 27 -7.87 4.58 3.74
CA ILE A 27 -7.36 5.96 3.73
C ILE A 27 -6.54 6.30 4.99
N PRO A 28 -6.97 5.95 6.22
CA PRO A 28 -6.17 6.20 7.42
C PRO A 28 -4.79 5.52 7.37
N ALA A 29 -4.73 4.25 6.97
CA ALA A 29 -3.47 3.51 6.87
C ALA A 29 -2.56 4.06 5.75
N MET A 30 -3.14 4.49 4.63
CA MET A 30 -2.41 5.11 3.52
C MET A 30 -1.78 6.46 3.92
N LEU A 31 -2.47 7.27 4.72
CA LEU A 31 -1.91 8.51 5.28
C LEU A 31 -0.76 8.23 6.24
N ASP A 32 -0.84 7.17 7.05
CA ASP A 32 0.26 6.75 7.92
C ASP A 32 1.48 6.28 7.13
N CYS A 33 1.29 5.56 6.02
CA CYS A 33 2.36 5.23 5.08
C CYS A 33 3.04 6.50 4.53
N ALA A 34 2.24 7.48 4.11
CA ALA A 34 2.77 8.75 3.58
C ALA A 34 3.58 9.52 4.65
N ARG A 35 3.11 9.56 5.90
CA ARG A 35 3.84 10.17 7.04
C ARG A 35 5.14 9.44 7.37
N ALA A 36 5.17 8.12 7.20
CA ALA A 36 6.37 7.30 7.37
C ALA A 36 7.35 7.37 6.18
N TYR A 37 7.12 8.25 5.20
CA TYR A 37 7.92 8.36 3.98
C TYR A 37 7.98 7.04 3.17
N CYS A 38 6.88 6.29 3.16
CA CYS A 38 6.69 5.22 2.19
C CYS A 38 6.63 5.83 0.78
N THR A 39 7.22 5.14 -0.19
CA THR A 39 7.17 5.56 -1.58
C THR A 39 5.82 5.20 -2.21
N LEU A 40 5.45 5.91 -3.28
CA LEU A 40 4.25 5.60 -4.04
C LEU A 40 4.25 4.17 -4.58
N TYR A 41 5.42 3.66 -5.00
CA TYR A 41 5.55 2.29 -5.48
C TYR A 41 5.26 1.27 -4.37
N GLU A 42 5.79 1.46 -3.17
CA GLU A 42 5.55 0.56 -2.03
C GLU A 42 4.05 0.49 -1.67
N ILE A 43 3.39 1.65 -1.61
CA ILE A 43 1.94 1.73 -1.35
C ILE A 43 1.15 1.04 -2.47
N ARG A 44 1.45 1.34 -3.75
CA ARG A 44 0.79 0.72 -4.91
C ARG A 44 0.98 -0.80 -4.91
N HIS A 45 2.19 -1.28 -4.61
CA HIS A 45 2.52 -2.70 -4.66
C HIS A 45 1.73 -3.50 -3.63
N VAL A 46 1.66 -3.02 -2.39
CA VAL A 46 0.83 -3.64 -1.33
C VAL A 46 -0.64 -3.73 -1.73
N LEU A 47 -1.18 -2.67 -2.36
CA LEU A 47 -2.58 -2.68 -2.80
C LEU A 47 -2.80 -3.60 -4.00
N GLU A 48 -1.83 -3.70 -4.91
CA GLU A 48 -1.88 -4.62 -6.06
C GLU A 48 -1.83 -6.09 -5.62
N GLU A 49 -1.13 -6.43 -4.54
CA GLU A 49 -1.14 -7.80 -4.00
C GLU A 49 -2.53 -8.25 -3.55
N ILE A 50 -3.36 -7.33 -3.05
CA ILE A 50 -4.71 -7.64 -2.55
C ILE A 50 -5.76 -7.52 -3.66
N TYR A 51 -5.73 -6.43 -4.43
CA TYR A 51 -6.76 -6.12 -5.42
C TYR A 51 -6.41 -6.58 -6.84
N GLY A 52 -5.16 -6.98 -7.08
CA GLY A 52 -4.63 -7.22 -8.41
C GLY A 52 -4.42 -5.94 -9.20
N SER A 53 -4.13 -6.12 -10.49
CA SER A 53 -4.06 -5.04 -11.46
C SER A 53 -5.19 -5.15 -12.48
N TYR A 54 -5.77 -4.01 -12.83
CA TYR A 54 -6.72 -3.95 -13.92
C TYR A 54 -6.00 -4.18 -15.25
N ARG A 55 -6.56 -5.07 -16.08
CA ARG A 55 -6.17 -5.27 -17.48
C ARG A 55 -7.41 -5.01 -18.34
N GLU A 56 -7.27 -4.09 -19.30
CA GLU A 56 -8.36 -3.77 -20.21
C GLU A 56 -8.76 -5.01 -21.03
N PRO A 57 -10.06 -5.36 -21.09
CA PRO A 57 -10.52 -6.48 -21.90
C PRO A 57 -10.37 -6.14 -23.39
N VAL A 58 -9.79 -7.07 -24.15
CA VAL A 58 -9.65 -6.94 -25.61
C VAL A 58 -10.96 -7.38 -26.26
N PHE A 59 -11.64 -6.45 -26.94
CA PHE A 59 -12.82 -6.75 -27.75
C PHE A 59 -12.40 -6.86 -29.22
N PHE A 60 -12.78 -7.95 -29.90
CA PHE A 60 -12.58 -8.20 -31.32
C PHE A 60 -13.91 -8.30 -32.06
#